data_AF-L9XRT7-F1
#
_entry.id   AF-L9XRT7-F1
#
_cell.length_a   1.000
_cell.length_b   1.000
_cell.length_c   1.000
_cell.angle_alpha   90.00
_cell.angle_beta   90.00
_cell.angle_gamma   90.00
#
_symmetry.space_group_name_H-M   'P 1'
#
loop_
_entity.id
_entity.type
_entity.pdbx_description
1 polymer ?
#
loop_
_entity_poly.entity_id
_entity_poly.type
_entity_poly.pdbx_seq_one_letter_code
_entity_poly.pdbx_strand_id
1 'polypeptide(L)'
;MLDGSSIAIEWVASGVFITLLGVLIKFAGWTWLLAGYSKSSSKVPDDVVQDMAGNTILRVGIAIVVFGILSSVMDLPSYVTLVITAAILLAVLRLIYRLNTQPPQPT
;
A
#
# COMPACT_ATOMS: atom_id res chain seq x y z
N MET A 1 27.47 -9.84 -4.25
CA MET A 1 26.36 -10.76 -4.55
C MET A 1 25.53 -10.85 -3.29
N LEU A 2 24.30 -10.36 -3.30
CA LEU A 2 23.37 -10.64 -2.21
C LEU A 2 22.64 -11.92 -2.60
N ASP A 3 22.77 -12.95 -1.75
CA ASP A 3 22.23 -14.28 -1.99
C ASP A 3 20.70 -14.21 -2.09
N GLY A 4 20.08 -15.01 -2.97
CA GLY A 4 18.63 -14.94 -3.25
C GLY A 4 17.73 -15.07 -2.01
N SER A 5 18.22 -15.72 -0.95
CA SER A 5 17.57 -15.79 0.37
C SER A 5 17.46 -14.44 1.07
N SER A 6 18.47 -13.57 0.95
CA SER A 6 18.47 -12.22 1.54
C SER A 6 17.40 -11.34 0.89
N ILE A 7 17.30 -11.41 -0.44
CA ILE A 7 16.33 -10.63 -1.22
C ILE A 7 14.90 -11.08 -0.88
N ALA A 8 14.64 -12.39 -0.80
CA ALA A 8 13.32 -12.90 -0.43
C ALA A 8 12.89 -12.45 0.98
N ILE A 9 13.81 -12.46 1.94
CA ILE A 9 13.56 -11.97 3.31
C ILE A 9 13.24 -10.48 3.31
N GLU A 10 13.98 -9.67 2.55
CA GLU A 10 13.71 -8.24 2.41
C GLU A 10 12.31 -7.96 1.85
N TRP A 11 11.88 -8.72 0.83
CA TRP A 11 10.54 -8.61 0.26
C TRP A 11 9.45 -8.97 1.28
N VAL A 12 9.62 -10.09 2.00
CA VAL A 12 8.64 -10.51 3.03
C VAL A 12 8.59 -9.48 4.16
N ALA A 13 9.73 -9.04 4.68
CA ALA A 13 9.78 -8.05 5.76
C ALA A 13 9.14 -6.72 5.34
N SER A 14 9.44 -6.24 4.13
CA SER A 14 8.84 -5.03 3.57
C SER A 14 7.33 -5.18 3.38
N GLY A 15 6.87 -6.32 2.85
CA GLY A 15 5.45 -6.60 2.67
C GLY A 15 4.69 -6.67 4.00
N VAL A 16 5.27 -7.31 5.02
CA VAL A 16 4.69 -7.38 6.37
C VAL A 16 4.57 -5.98 6.97
N PHE A 17 5.63 -5.17 6.86
CA PHE A 17 5.63 -3.80 7.33
C PHE A 17 4.54 -2.95 6.64
N ILE A 18 4.44 -3.02 5.31
CA ILE A 18 3.40 -2.31 4.54
C ILE A 18 2.01 -2.81 4.92
N THR A 19 1.83 -4.12 5.14
CA THR A 19 0.55 -4.71 5.55
C THR A 19 0.13 -4.17 6.92
N LEU A 20 1.06 -4.14 7.89
CA LEU A 20 0.81 -3.58 9.21
C LEU A 20 0.39 -2.11 9.13
N LEU A 21 1.08 -1.30 8.33
CA LEU A 21 0.67 0.09 8.10
C LEU A 21 -0.74 0.17 7.49
N GLY A 22 -1.06 -0.68 6.52
CA GLY A 22 -2.40 -0.77 5.93
C GLY A 22 -3.48 -1.13 6.95
N VAL A 23 -3.20 -2.07 7.85
CA VAL A 23 -4.10 -2.45 8.96
C VAL A 23 -4.31 -1.28 9.91
N LEU A 24 -3.23 -0.60 10.33
CA LEU A 24 -3.32 0.56 11.22
C LEU A 24 -4.12 1.71 10.58
N ILE A 25 -3.90 1.99 9.31
CA ILE A 25 -4.66 3.01 8.58
C ILE A 25 -6.13 2.58 8.48
N LYS A 26 -6.41 1.34 8.05
CA LYS A 26 -7.77 0.83 7.78
C LYS A 26 -8.62 0.63 9.03
N PHE A 27 -8.05 0.13 10.12
CA PHE A 27 -8.82 -0.30 11.30
C PHE A 27 -8.60 0.60 12.51
N ALA A 28 -7.39 1.14 12.70
CA ALA A 28 -7.12 2.06 13.80
C ALA A 28 -7.39 3.53 13.44
N GLY A 29 -7.71 3.83 12.17
CA GLY A 29 -7.99 5.19 11.71
C GLY A 29 -6.79 6.11 11.80
N TRP A 30 -5.57 5.57 11.71
CA TRP A 30 -4.32 6.32 11.80
C TRP A 30 -4.03 7.06 10.49
N THR A 31 -4.95 7.90 10.06
CA THR A 31 -4.80 8.76 8.88
C THR A 31 -3.71 9.81 9.05
N TRP A 32 -3.23 10.08 10.26
CA TRP A 32 -2.04 10.90 10.52
C TRP A 32 -0.74 10.30 9.95
N LEU A 33 -0.71 8.98 9.69
CA LEU A 33 0.39 8.33 8.97
C LEU A 33 0.40 8.69 7.47
N LEU A 34 -0.73 9.20 6.95
CA LEU A 34 -0.79 9.73 5.60
C LEU A 34 -0.22 11.15 5.64
N ALA A 35 0.99 11.31 5.13
CA ALA A 35 1.67 12.60 5.09
C ALA A 35 0.78 13.68 4.45
N GLY A 36 0.55 14.78 5.18
CA GLY A 36 -0.26 15.90 4.72
C GLY A 36 -1.76 15.81 5.02
N TYR A 37 -2.26 14.70 5.58
CA TYR A 37 -3.63 14.61 6.07
C TYR A 37 -3.75 15.22 7.47
N SER A 38 -4.64 16.20 7.65
CA SER A 38 -5.07 16.66 8.97
C SER A 38 -6.59 16.71 9.01
N LYS A 39 -7.18 16.20 10.10
CA LYS A 39 -8.64 16.23 10.33
C LYS A 39 -9.23 17.63 10.19
N SER A 40 -8.43 18.65 10.50
CA SER A 40 -8.86 20.05 10.47
C SER A 40 -8.80 20.71 9.10
N SER A 41 -8.09 20.13 8.12
CA SER A 41 -7.86 20.77 6.80
C SER A 41 -8.39 19.96 5.61
N SER A 42 -8.86 18.72 5.83
CA SER A 42 -9.37 17.87 4.76
C SER A 42 -10.87 18.05 4.54
N LYS A 43 -11.24 18.32 3.28
CA LYS A 43 -12.64 18.37 2.81
C LYS A 43 -13.27 16.97 2.68
N VAL A 44 -12.47 15.92 2.81
CA VAL A 44 -12.86 14.51 2.63
C VAL A 44 -13.01 13.88 4.02
N PRO A 45 -14.12 13.16 4.30
CA PRO A 45 -14.32 12.47 5.58
C PRO A 45 -13.25 11.43 5.87
N ASP A 46 -12.84 11.36 7.14
CA ASP A 46 -11.83 10.42 7.65
C ASP A 46 -12.15 8.96 7.25
N ASP A 47 -13.42 8.57 7.34
CA ASP A 47 -13.88 7.19 7.08
C ASP A 47 -13.62 6.76 5.62
N VAL A 48 -13.76 7.68 4.67
CA VAL A 48 -13.55 7.41 3.24
C VAL A 48 -12.05 7.27 2.94
N VAL A 49 -11.23 8.11 3.55
CA VAL A 49 -9.77 8.07 3.42
C VAL A 49 -9.21 6.79 4.07
N GLN A 50 -9.71 6.46 5.26
CA GLN A 50 -9.38 5.25 6.00
C GLN A 50 -9.69 3.99 5.19
N ASP A 51 -10.88 3.89 4.60
CA ASP A 51 -11.24 2.72 3.81
C ASP A 51 -10.50 2.68 2.46
N MET A 52 -10.41 3.79 1.71
CA MET A 52 -9.72 3.80 0.42
C MET A 52 -8.21 3.57 0.55
N ALA A 53 -7.53 4.38 1.38
CA ALA A 53 -6.08 4.30 1.53
C ALA A 53 -5.68 3.02 2.26
N GLY A 54 -6.36 2.71 3.37
CA GLY A 54 -6.10 1.51 4.15
C GLY A 54 -6.30 0.22 3.34
N ASN A 55 -7.39 0.10 2.58
CA ASN A 55 -7.63 -1.08 1.74
C ASN A 55 -6.63 -1.20 0.58
N THR A 56 -6.18 -0.08 0.02
CA THR A 56 -5.16 -0.08 -1.05
C THR A 56 -3.81 -0.54 -0.51
N ILE A 57 -3.36 0.04 0.61
CA ILE A 57 -2.09 -0.32 1.26
C ILE A 57 -2.11 -1.76 1.73
N LEU A 58 -3.22 -2.24 2.30
CA LEU A 58 -3.38 -3.64 2.72
C LEU A 58 -3.25 -4.60 1.53
N ARG A 59 -3.90 -4.30 0.39
CA ARG A 59 -3.79 -5.13 -0.82
C ARG A 59 -2.36 -5.15 -1.37
N VAL A 60 -1.68 -4.01 -1.38
CA VAL A 60 -0.28 -3.92 -1.82
C VAL A 60 0.63 -4.70 -0.88
N GLY A 61 0.48 -4.53 0.43
CA GLY A 61 1.27 -5.25 1.43
C GLY A 61 1.11 -6.77 1.31
N ILE A 62 -0.12 -7.27 1.23
CA ILE A 62 -0.39 -8.70 1.05
C ILE A 62 0.23 -9.23 -0.25
N ALA A 63 0.09 -8.50 -1.36
CA ALA A 63 0.67 -8.89 -2.65
C ALA A 63 2.20 -8.99 -2.57
N ILE A 64 2.86 -8.04 -1.89
CA ILE A 64 4.30 -8.04 -1.69
C ILE A 64 4.75 -9.22 -0.81
N VAL A 65 4.02 -9.53 0.27
CA VAL A 65 4.32 -10.71 1.12
C VAL A 65 4.23 -11.99 0.32
N VAL A 66 3.13 -12.17 -0.44
CA VAL A 66 2.92 -13.35 -1.28
C VAL A 66 4.03 -13.47 -2.33
N PHE A 67 4.43 -12.35 -2.95
CA PHE A 67 5.56 -12.34 -3.87
C PHE A 67 6.88 -12.74 -3.20
N GLY A 68 7.18 -12.21 -2.01
CA GLY A 68 8.38 -12.58 -1.25
C GLY A 68 8.42 -14.08 -0.93
N ILE A 69 7.29 -14.65 -0.48
CA ILE A 69 7.17 -16.09 -0.22
C ILE A 69 7.40 -16.91 -1.51
N LEU A 70 6.75 -16.53 -2.61
CA LEU A 70 6.92 -17.19 -3.91
C LEU A 70 8.39 -17.12 -4.36
N SER A 71 9.03 -15.95 -4.28
CA SER A 71 10.43 -15.79 -4.66
C SER A 71 11.40 -16.63 -3.82
N SER A 72 11.00 -17.04 -2.62
CA SER A 72 11.79 -17.93 -1.77
C SER A 72 11.70 -19.40 -2.18
N VAL A 73 10.65 -19.80 -2.89
CA VAL A 73 10.40 -21.21 -3.25
C VAL A 73 10.52 -21.49 -4.75
N MET A 74 10.52 -20.45 -5.59
CA MET A 74 10.68 -20.54 -7.04
C MET A 74 11.45 -19.35 -7.60
N ASP A 75 12.16 -19.56 -8.70
CA ASP A 75 12.81 -18.49 -9.46
C ASP A 75 11.76 -17.76 -10.31
N LEU A 76 11.45 -16.51 -9.95
CA LEU A 76 10.53 -15.67 -10.73
C LEU A 76 11.28 -14.93 -11.85
N PRO A 77 10.64 -14.78 -13.03
CA PRO A 77 11.20 -13.94 -14.09
C PRO A 77 11.43 -12.50 -13.63
N SER A 78 12.54 -11.90 -14.07
CA SER A 78 12.94 -10.55 -13.67
C SER A 78 11.93 -9.45 -14.01
N TYR A 79 11.10 -9.65 -15.03
CA TYR A 79 10.04 -8.71 -15.39
C TYR A 79 8.91 -8.64 -14.35
N VAL A 80 8.73 -9.64 -13.48
CA VAL A 80 7.66 -9.66 -12.47
C VAL A 80 7.86 -8.53 -11.46
N THR A 81 9.10 -8.27 -11.05
CA THR A 81 9.44 -7.14 -10.19
C THR A 81 9.00 -5.81 -10.81
N LEU A 82 9.25 -5.63 -12.11
CA LEU A 82 8.86 -4.43 -12.85
C LEU A 82 7.33 -4.27 -12.90
N VAL A 83 6.61 -5.37 -13.15
CA VAL A 83 5.14 -5.40 -13.14
C VAL A 83 4.59 -5.02 -11.77
N ILE A 84 5.17 -5.52 -10.68
CA ILE A 84 4.75 -5.19 -9.30
C ILE A 84 4.99 -3.70 -9.03
N THR A 85 6.16 -3.17 -9.37
CA THR A 85 6.44 -1.73 -9.21
C THR A 85 5.44 -0.87 -10.00
N ALA A 86 5.15 -1.24 -11.25
CA ALA A 86 4.16 -0.53 -12.07
C ALA A 86 2.75 -0.61 -11.46
N ALA A 87 2.35 -1.78 -10.94
CA ALA A 87 1.06 -1.97 -10.29
C ALA A 87 0.92 -1.11 -9.02
N ILE A 88 1.98 -1.02 -8.20
CA ILE A 88 2.01 -0.16 -7.01
C ILE A 88 1.86 1.31 -7.41
N LEU A 89 2.64 1.78 -8.39
CA LEU A 89 2.53 3.16 -8.87
C LEU A 89 1.13 3.47 -9.38
N LEU A 90 0.52 2.55 -10.14
CA LEU A 90 -0.84 2.72 -10.66
C LEU A 90 -1.88 2.72 -9.53
N ALA A 91 -1.71 1.89 -8.50
CA ALA A 91 -2.57 1.88 -7.33
C ALA A 91 -2.49 3.21 -6.55
N VAL A 92 -1.28 3.74 -6.35
CA VAL A 92 -1.05 5.04 -5.71
C VAL A 92 -1.67 6.16 -6.55
N LEU A 93 -1.42 6.18 -7.87
CA LEU A 93 -1.98 7.19 -8.77
C LEU A 93 -3.51 7.17 -8.76
N ARG A 94 -4.10 5.97 -8.78
CA ARG A 94 -5.55 5.78 -8.67
C ARG A 94 -6.11 6.28 -7.34
N LEU A 95 -5.39 6.05 -6.23
CA LEU A 95 -5.78 6.54 -4.91
C LEU A 95 -5.78 8.08 -4.89
N ILE A 96 -4.68 8.70 -5.34
CA ILE A 96 -4.56 10.17 -5.42
C ILE A 96 -5.67 10.75 -6.30
N TYR A 97 -5.89 10.16 -7.48
CA TYR A 97 -6.94 10.61 -8.38
C TYR A 97 -8.33 10.51 -7.76
N ARG A 98 -8.66 9.40 -7.07
CA ARG A 98 -9.96 9.25 -6.38
C ARG A 98 -10.15 10.23 -5.24
N LEU A 99 -9.12 10.46 -4.44
CA LEU A 99 -9.17 11.45 -3.36
C LEU A 99 -9.35 12.87 -3.90
N ASN A 100 -8.69 13.21 -5.01
CA ASN A 100 -8.79 14.53 -5.63
C ASN A 100 -10.13 14.77 -6.35
N THR A 101 -10.77 13.70 -6.85
CA THR A 101 -12.04 13.77 -7.60
C THR A 101 -13.27 13.61 -6.71
N GLN A 102 -13.11 13.41 -5.40
CA GLN A 102 -14.23 13.25 -4.51
C GLN A 102 -15.02 14.58 -4.39
N PRO A 103 -16.33 14.59 -4.66
CA PRO A 103 -17.11 15.81 -4.53
C PRO A 103 -17.13 16.27 -3.07
N PRO A 104 -17.09 17.60 -2.82
CA PRO A 104 -17.31 18.17 -1.50
C PRO A 104 -18.61 17.65 -0.91
N GLN A 105 -18.57 17.15 0.32
CA GLN A 105 -19.81 16.81 1.01
C GLN A 105 -20.59 18.11 1.28
N PRO A 106 -21.88 18.21 0.90
CA PRO A 106 -22.71 19.34 1.27
C PRO A 106 -22.82 19.36 2.80
N THR A 107 -22.49 20.50 3.40
CA THR A 107 -22.73 20.81 4.82
C THR A 107 -24.21 20.82 5.14
#